data_AF-A0AAW0AIA0-F1
#
_entry.id   AF-A0AAW0AIA0-F1
#
_cell.length_a   1.000
_cell.length_b   1.000
_cell.length_c   1.000
_cell.angle_alpha   90.00
_cell.angle_beta   90.00
_cell.angle_gamma   90.00
#
_symmetry.space_group_name_H-M   'P 1'
#
loop_
_entity.id
_entity.type
_entity.pdbx_description
1 polymer ?
#
loop_
_entity_poly.entity_id
_entity_poly.type
_entity_poly.pdbx_seq_one_letter_code
_entity_poly.pdbx_strand_id
1 'polypeptide(L)'
;MPFQSDAAWPPPLLTIFQIARNAHGSFENRYYGPYNKLLTYCFGDGFDFVVTPQAPPTENSRDTVDFIVYLIVFSVDKQKPVFLIEVKDDAHRLFPTKRKAADEQMRLRYDDLIHECPLPFLYGLSVLGTQMRVYRGNTASRVLEPSLVEIDRRYLLPEDYLQDQWDVDILSPQGFQEMKRIISFIREAVVS
;
A
#
# COMPACT_ATOMS: atom_id res chain seq x y z
N MET A 1 -14.08 -10.50 15.02
CA MET A 1 -13.17 -9.64 14.25
C MET A 1 -13.24 -8.22 14.81
N PRO A 2 -12.22 -7.77 15.55
CA PRO A 2 -12.26 -6.47 16.21
C PRO A 2 -12.34 -5.29 15.21
N PHE A 3 -11.61 -5.35 14.10
CA PHE A 3 -11.51 -4.22 13.16
C PHE A 3 -12.86 -3.72 12.61
N GLN A 4 -13.77 -4.64 12.24
CA GLN A 4 -15.07 -4.26 11.68
C GLN A 4 -15.99 -3.58 12.71
N SER A 5 -15.86 -3.93 13.98
CA SER A 5 -16.60 -3.28 15.08
C SER A 5 -15.91 -2.02 15.62
N ASP A 6 -14.60 -1.88 15.42
CA ASP A 6 -13.82 -0.80 16.00
C ASP A 6 -14.11 0.54 15.30
N ALA A 7 -13.99 1.64 16.06
CA ALA A 7 -14.21 3.01 15.58
C ALA A 7 -12.91 3.79 15.34
N ALA A 8 -11.77 3.26 15.79
CA ALA A 8 -10.44 3.84 15.62
C ALA A 8 -9.35 2.76 15.71
N TRP A 9 -8.12 3.10 15.35
CA TRP A 9 -6.98 2.21 15.53
C TRP A 9 -6.75 1.89 17.01
N PRO A 10 -6.44 0.63 17.37
CA PRO A 10 -6.18 0.26 18.74
C PRO A 10 -4.87 0.92 19.20
N PRO A 11 -4.80 1.47 20.44
CA PRO A 11 -3.60 2.16 20.92
C PRO A 11 -2.29 1.37 20.78
N PRO A 12 -2.25 0.04 21.02
CA PRO A 12 -1.04 -0.75 20.79
C PRO A 12 -0.51 -0.69 19.36
N LEU A 13 -1.39 -0.60 18.35
CA LEU A 13 -0.96 -0.47 16.95
C LEU A 13 -0.27 0.88 16.71
N LEU A 14 -0.84 1.97 17.26
CA LEU A 14 -0.23 3.29 17.18
C LEU A 14 1.16 3.32 17.84
N THR A 15 1.30 2.66 19.00
CA THR A 15 2.59 2.51 19.68
C THR A 15 3.63 1.80 18.81
N ILE A 16 3.24 0.75 18.08
CA ILE A 16 4.16 0.02 17.17
C ILE A 16 4.70 0.96 16.07
N PHE A 17 3.83 1.76 15.46
CA PHE A 17 4.25 2.76 14.46
C PHE A 17 5.15 3.83 15.06
N GLN A 18 4.87 4.27 16.29
CA GLN A 18 5.69 5.26 16.98
C GLN A 18 7.10 4.70 17.31
N ILE A 19 7.19 3.45 17.75
CA ILE A 19 8.47 2.77 17.98
C ILE A 19 9.26 2.69 16.67
N ALA A 20 8.62 2.28 15.57
CA ALA A 20 9.26 2.18 14.27
C ALA A 20 9.76 3.53 13.73
N ARG A 21 8.99 4.61 13.95
CA ARG A 21 9.41 5.97 13.58
C ARG A 21 10.64 6.45 14.36
N ASN A 22 10.76 6.03 15.63
CA ASN A 22 11.85 6.43 16.51
C ASN A 22 13.09 5.52 16.40
N ALA A 23 12.99 4.39 15.69
CA ALA A 23 14.08 3.45 15.56
C ALA A 23 15.13 3.95 14.55
N HIS A 24 16.40 4.00 14.96
CA HIS A 24 17.54 4.31 14.10
C HIS A 24 18.02 3.10 13.28
N GLY A 25 17.08 2.32 12.72
CA GLY A 25 17.37 1.19 11.84
C GLY A 25 17.66 1.64 10.40
N SER A 26 18.12 0.73 9.53
CA SER A 26 18.21 1.01 8.10
C SER A 26 16.84 1.40 7.55
N PHE A 27 16.82 2.48 6.76
CA PHE A 27 15.61 3.11 6.23
C PHE A 27 14.66 2.14 5.51
N GLU A 28 15.22 1.12 4.84
CA GLU A 28 14.49 0.24 3.92
C GLU A 28 13.44 -0.68 4.56
N ASN A 29 13.47 -0.94 5.88
CA ASN A 29 12.55 -1.94 6.47
C ASN A 29 11.86 -1.52 7.78
N ARG A 30 12.04 -0.28 8.25
CA ARG A 30 11.50 0.15 9.55
C ARG A 30 9.97 0.04 9.64
N TYR A 31 9.28 0.23 8.51
CA TYR A 31 7.83 0.21 8.44
C TYR A 31 7.22 -1.16 8.09
N TYR A 32 8.03 -2.13 7.67
CA TYR A 32 7.54 -3.45 7.28
C TYR A 32 6.78 -4.15 8.42
N GLY A 33 7.40 -4.27 9.59
CA GLY A 33 6.79 -4.90 10.77
C GLY A 33 5.46 -4.23 11.19
N PRO A 34 5.42 -2.90 11.35
CA PRO A 34 4.19 -2.16 11.59
C PRO A 34 3.08 -2.41 10.57
N TYR A 35 3.39 -2.38 9.27
CA TYR A 35 2.39 -2.62 8.23
C TYR A 35 1.92 -4.07 8.16
N ASN A 36 2.81 -5.04 8.34
CA ASN A 36 2.42 -6.44 8.47
C ASN A 36 1.43 -6.61 9.63
N LYS A 37 1.71 -6.01 10.79
CA LYS A 37 0.80 -6.05 11.95
C LYS A 37 -0.54 -5.35 11.67
N LEU A 38 -0.51 -4.20 10.99
CA LEU A 38 -1.72 -3.47 10.59
C LEU A 38 -2.61 -4.32 9.67
N LEU A 39 -2.02 -4.96 8.65
CA LEU A 39 -2.78 -5.82 7.73
C LEU A 39 -3.34 -7.05 8.44
N THR A 40 -2.57 -7.71 9.31
CA THR A 40 -3.08 -8.81 10.14
C THR A 40 -4.26 -8.36 11.00
N TYR A 41 -4.20 -7.17 11.58
CA TYR A 41 -5.33 -6.64 12.34
C TYR A 41 -6.56 -6.33 11.46
N CYS A 42 -6.36 -5.77 10.26
CA CYS A 42 -7.46 -5.42 9.34
C CYS A 42 -8.16 -6.65 8.76
N PHE A 43 -7.39 -7.63 8.28
CA PHE A 43 -7.93 -8.85 7.66
C PHE A 43 -8.30 -9.92 8.69
N GLY A 44 -7.86 -9.77 9.94
CA GLY A 44 -8.18 -10.66 11.04
C GLY A 44 -7.16 -11.80 11.21
N ASP A 45 -7.37 -12.58 12.27
CA ASP A 45 -6.60 -13.75 12.67
C ASP A 45 -7.20 -15.09 12.17
N GLY A 46 -8.26 -15.01 11.36
CA GLY A 46 -8.86 -16.16 10.68
C GLY A 46 -8.01 -16.66 9.51
N PHE A 47 -8.52 -17.67 8.81
CA PHE A 47 -7.83 -18.33 7.69
C PHE A 47 -8.34 -17.89 6.30
N ASP A 48 -9.21 -16.88 6.24
CA ASP A 48 -9.80 -16.42 4.98
C ASP A 48 -8.78 -15.67 4.10
N PHE A 49 -7.78 -15.05 4.74
CA PHE A 49 -6.79 -14.19 4.10
C PHE A 49 -5.38 -14.51 4.59
N VAL A 50 -4.41 -14.37 3.69
CA VAL A 50 -2.98 -14.46 4.03
C VAL A 50 -2.25 -13.22 3.53
N VAL A 51 -1.45 -12.62 4.42
CA VAL A 51 -0.55 -11.51 4.11
C VAL A 51 0.80 -12.10 3.73
N THR A 52 1.29 -11.81 2.53
CA THR A 52 2.56 -12.34 2.03
C THR A 52 3.50 -11.21 1.64
N PRO A 53 4.75 -11.21 2.15
CA PRO A 53 5.80 -10.36 1.61
C PRO A 53 6.20 -10.86 0.23
N GLN A 54 6.37 -9.92 -0.69
CA GLN A 54 6.87 -10.19 -2.02
C GLN A 54 8.25 -9.56 -2.20
N ALA A 55 9.16 -10.32 -2.81
CA ALA A 55 10.48 -9.82 -3.15
C ALA A 55 10.38 -8.80 -4.31
N PRO A 56 11.27 -7.78 -4.36
CA PRO A 56 11.39 -6.95 -5.54
C PRO A 56 11.80 -7.80 -6.75
N PRO A 57 11.27 -7.53 -7.97
CA PRO A 57 11.64 -8.27 -9.16
C PRO A 57 13.14 -8.14 -9.41
N THR A 58 13.80 -9.27 -9.63
CA THR A 58 15.26 -9.44 -9.65
C THR A 58 15.95 -9.06 -10.97
N GLU A 59 15.26 -8.39 -11.90
CA GLU A 59 15.82 -8.10 -13.21
C GLU A 59 16.46 -6.69 -13.25
N ASN A 60 17.77 -6.63 -12.95
CA ASN A 60 18.71 -5.52 -13.22
C ASN A 60 18.94 -4.44 -12.14
N SER A 61 19.02 -4.77 -10.85
CA SER A 61 19.52 -3.81 -9.85
C SER A 61 21.07 -3.74 -9.80
N ARG A 62 21.66 -3.10 -10.81
CA ARG A 62 22.98 -2.44 -10.61
C ARG A 62 22.86 -1.18 -9.74
N ASP A 63 21.63 -0.73 -9.48
CA ASP A 63 21.31 0.23 -8.42
C ASP A 63 20.97 -0.55 -7.14
N THR A 64 22.03 -0.80 -6.39
CA THR A 64 22.08 -1.41 -5.07
C THR A 64 21.10 -0.77 -4.08
N VAL A 65 20.35 -1.63 -3.36
CA VAL A 65 19.83 -1.39 -1.99
C VAL A 65 18.55 -0.55 -1.92
N ASP A 66 17.48 -1.04 -2.57
CA ASP A 66 16.10 -0.71 -2.19
C ASP A 66 15.34 -2.07 -2.16
N PHE A 67 15.56 -2.87 -1.10
CA PHE A 67 14.79 -4.11 -0.90
C PHE A 67 13.35 -3.74 -0.50
N ILE A 68 12.54 -3.32 -1.47
CA ILE A 68 11.16 -2.91 -1.25
C ILE A 68 10.30 -4.16 -1.11
N VAL A 69 10.06 -4.56 0.13
CA VAL A 69 9.03 -5.56 0.44
C VAL A 69 7.68 -4.88 0.33
N TYR A 70 6.90 -5.29 -0.65
CA TYR A 70 5.47 -4.96 -0.73
C TYR A 70 4.67 -6.15 -0.22
N LEU A 71 3.54 -5.89 0.40
CA LEU A 71 2.69 -6.91 0.99
C LEU A 71 1.48 -7.12 0.07
N ILE A 72 1.22 -8.38 -0.28
CA ILE A 72 -0.01 -8.77 -0.99
C ILE A 72 -0.88 -9.57 -0.03
N VAL A 73 -2.17 -9.27 -0.04
CA VAL A 73 -3.18 -10.09 0.64
C VAL A 73 -3.87 -10.97 -0.38
N PHE A 74 -3.81 -12.27 -0.14
CA PHE A 74 -4.51 -13.28 -0.93
C PHE A 74 -5.76 -13.75 -0.20
N SER A 75 -6.83 -13.98 -0.95
CA SER A 75 -7.94 -14.82 -0.47
C SER A 75 -7.50 -16.28 -0.53
N VAL A 76 -7.64 -17.02 0.57
CA VAL A 76 -7.22 -18.43 0.64
C VAL A 76 -8.08 -19.30 -0.26
N ASP A 77 -9.40 -19.11 -0.24
CA ASP A 77 -10.33 -19.90 -1.07
C ASP A 77 -10.12 -19.66 -2.57
N LYS A 78 -9.95 -18.38 -2.96
CA LYS A 78 -9.77 -18.01 -4.37
C LYS A 78 -8.32 -18.20 -4.83
N GLN A 79 -7.35 -18.33 -3.92
CA GLN A 79 -5.91 -18.35 -4.19
C GLN A 79 -5.42 -17.19 -5.08
N LYS A 80 -6.03 -16.02 -4.92
CA LYS A 80 -5.79 -14.84 -5.78
C LYS A 80 -5.62 -13.55 -4.98
N PRO A 81 -4.87 -12.57 -5.52
CA PRO A 81 -4.61 -11.30 -4.84
C PRO A 81 -5.89 -10.46 -4.77
N VAL A 82 -6.17 -9.90 -3.59
CA VAL A 82 -7.34 -9.03 -3.35
C VAL A 82 -6.96 -7.63 -2.87
N PHE A 83 -5.72 -7.47 -2.43
CA PHE A 83 -5.18 -6.19 -1.96
C PHE A 83 -3.65 -6.18 -2.05
N LEU A 84 -3.07 -5.01 -2.28
CA LEU A 84 -1.62 -4.80 -2.18
C LEU A 84 -1.29 -3.52 -1.41
N ILE A 85 -0.13 -3.50 -0.76
CA ILE A 85 0.46 -2.28 -0.20
C ILE A 85 1.95 -2.23 -0.46
N GLU A 86 2.39 -1.10 -0.99
CA GLU A 86 3.79 -0.77 -1.19
C GLU A 86 4.23 0.21 -0.11
N VAL A 87 5.26 -0.17 0.64
CA VAL A 87 5.75 0.58 1.81
C VAL A 87 7.11 1.20 1.48
N LYS A 88 7.22 2.51 1.66
CA LYS A 88 8.48 3.26 1.58
C LYS A 88 8.67 4.14 2.83
N ASP A 89 9.88 4.67 3.00
CA ASP A 89 10.21 5.57 4.11
C ASP A 89 9.51 6.94 4.00
N ASP A 90 9.29 7.63 5.12
CA ASP A 90 8.69 8.98 5.12
C ASP A 90 9.57 10.03 4.43
N ALA A 91 10.90 9.86 4.44
CA ALA A 91 11.82 10.76 3.75
C ALA A 91 11.57 10.80 2.23
N HIS A 92 10.98 9.74 1.65
CA HIS A 92 10.64 9.72 0.22
C HIS A 92 9.62 10.80 -0.16
N ARG A 93 8.80 11.24 0.79
CA ARG A 93 7.84 12.33 0.58
C ARG A 93 8.54 13.66 0.28
N LEU A 94 9.79 13.84 0.69
CA LEU A 94 10.53 15.09 0.52
C LEU A 94 11.08 15.28 -0.90
N PHE A 95 11.19 14.22 -1.70
CA PHE A 95 11.85 14.27 -3.00
C PHE A 95 10.86 13.94 -4.13
N PRO A 96 10.68 14.83 -5.14
CA PRO A 96 9.76 14.58 -6.25
C PRO A 96 10.12 13.31 -7.03
N THR A 97 11.41 13.00 -7.16
CA THR A 97 11.91 11.78 -7.82
C THR A 97 11.49 10.51 -7.08
N LYS A 98 11.50 10.53 -5.75
CA LYS A 98 11.07 9.38 -4.92
C LYS A 98 9.55 9.23 -4.90
N ARG A 99 8.78 10.35 -4.91
CA ARG A 99 7.32 10.32 -5.10
C ARG A 99 6.94 9.77 -6.47
N LYS A 100 7.62 10.20 -7.53
CA LYS A 100 7.46 9.65 -8.88
C LYS A 100 7.72 8.15 -8.92
N ALA A 101 8.86 7.70 -8.38
CA ALA A 101 9.21 6.29 -8.34
C ALA A 101 8.18 5.44 -7.58
N ALA A 102 7.58 5.97 -6.51
CA ALA A 102 6.52 5.28 -5.77
C ALA A 102 5.21 5.13 -6.57
N ASP A 103 4.82 6.15 -7.36
CA ASP A 103 3.66 6.03 -8.27
C ASP A 103 3.93 5.04 -9.40
N GLU A 104 5.10 5.13 -10.04
CA GLU A 104 5.47 4.21 -11.12
C GLU A 104 5.54 2.76 -10.66
N GLN A 105 6.09 2.51 -9.47
CA GLN A 105 6.19 1.17 -8.93
C GLN A 105 4.81 0.58 -8.61
N MET A 106 3.89 1.35 -8.04
CA MET A 106 2.51 0.90 -7.85
C MET A 106 1.85 0.54 -9.17
N ARG A 107 1.99 1.39 -10.21
CA ARG A 107 1.40 1.13 -11.53
C ARG A 107 1.96 -0.15 -12.14
N LEU A 108 3.26 -0.37 -12.04
CA LEU A 108 3.89 -1.63 -12.46
C LEU A 108 3.29 -2.84 -11.73
N ARG A 109 3.04 -2.74 -10.41
CA ARG A 109 2.36 -3.82 -9.67
C ARG A 109 0.95 -4.09 -10.17
N TYR A 110 0.23 -3.04 -10.60
CA TYR A 110 -1.09 -3.21 -11.18
C TYR A 110 -1.02 -3.90 -12.54
N ASP A 111 -0.05 -3.57 -13.39
CA ASP A 111 0.15 -4.27 -14.67
C ASP A 111 0.36 -5.77 -14.45
N ASP A 112 1.13 -6.13 -13.42
CA ASP A 112 1.40 -7.53 -13.04
C ASP A 112 0.20 -8.23 -12.40
N LEU A 113 -0.55 -7.59 -11.50
CA LEU A 113 -1.50 -8.28 -10.61
C LEU A 113 -2.98 -8.13 -10.98
N ILE A 114 -3.36 -7.10 -11.73
CA ILE A 114 -4.78 -6.76 -11.90
C ILE A 114 -5.60 -7.87 -12.58
N HIS A 115 -4.95 -8.61 -13.49
CA HIS A 115 -5.58 -9.70 -14.23
C HIS A 115 -5.80 -10.96 -13.37
N GLU A 116 -5.13 -11.05 -12.22
CA GLU A 116 -5.28 -12.15 -11.27
C GLU A 116 -6.37 -11.88 -10.23
N CYS A 117 -6.73 -10.62 -10.01
CA CYS A 117 -7.68 -10.26 -8.97
C CYS A 117 -9.08 -10.80 -9.30
N PRO A 118 -9.72 -11.55 -8.38
CA PRO A 118 -11.02 -12.16 -8.63
C PRO A 118 -12.19 -11.19 -8.35
N LEU A 119 -11.89 -9.95 -7.94
CA LEU A 119 -12.87 -8.95 -7.54
C LEU A 119 -13.08 -7.93 -8.67
N PRO A 120 -14.18 -7.16 -8.69
CA PRO A 120 -14.35 -6.08 -9.67
C PRO A 120 -13.28 -4.98 -9.58
N PHE A 121 -12.68 -4.82 -8.39
CA PHE A 121 -11.63 -3.85 -8.13
C PHE A 121 -10.50 -4.47 -7.32
N LEU A 122 -9.26 -4.25 -7.77
CA LEU A 122 -8.06 -4.47 -6.98
C LEU A 122 -7.70 -3.16 -6.28
N TYR A 123 -7.83 -3.14 -4.95
CA TYR A 123 -7.38 -2.00 -4.14
C TYR A 123 -5.91 -2.14 -3.80
N GLY A 124 -5.22 -1.00 -3.79
CA GLY A 124 -3.81 -0.91 -3.52
C GLY A 124 -3.47 0.34 -2.74
N LEU A 125 -2.47 0.29 -1.87
CA LEU A 125 -1.96 1.45 -1.16
C LEU A 125 -0.50 1.68 -1.49
N SER A 126 -0.14 2.92 -1.79
CA SER A 126 1.24 3.36 -1.64
C SER A 126 1.37 4.15 -0.36
N VAL A 127 2.33 3.81 0.48
CA VAL A 127 2.60 4.55 1.73
C VAL A 127 4.03 5.06 1.78
N LEU A 128 4.17 6.35 2.07
CA LEU A 128 5.45 7.01 2.37
C LEU A 128 5.46 7.29 3.87
N GLY A 129 6.08 6.38 4.63
CA GLY A 129 5.93 6.31 6.08
C GLY A 129 4.49 5.99 6.48
N THR A 130 3.75 6.96 7.02
CA THR A 130 2.32 6.82 7.35
C THR A 130 1.39 7.58 6.40
N GLN A 131 1.94 8.39 5.51
CA GLN A 131 1.14 9.10 4.50
C GLN A 131 0.78 8.13 3.39
N MET A 132 -0.50 8.01 3.05
CA MET A 132 -1.02 7.02 2.11
C MET A 132 -1.63 7.68 0.88
N ARG A 133 -1.53 6.95 -0.23
CA ARG A 133 -2.26 7.18 -1.47
C ARG A 133 -3.01 5.91 -1.85
N VAL A 134 -4.30 6.05 -2.09
CA VAL A 134 -5.17 4.93 -2.48
C VAL A 134 -5.16 4.77 -3.98
N TYR A 135 -5.00 3.53 -4.43
CA TYR A 135 -5.15 3.10 -5.81
C TYR A 135 -6.32 2.13 -5.93
N ARG A 136 -7.01 2.20 -7.06
CA ARG A 136 -8.16 1.35 -7.38
C ARG A 136 -8.11 0.99 -8.86
N GLY A 137 -7.78 -0.26 -9.13
CA GLY A 137 -7.77 -0.82 -10.49
C GLY A 137 -9.07 -1.56 -10.79
N ASN A 138 -9.76 -1.20 -11.86
CA ASN A 138 -10.93 -1.93 -12.35
C ASN A 138 -10.47 -3.15 -13.16
N THR A 139 -10.87 -4.35 -12.75
CA THR A 139 -10.35 -5.60 -13.35
C THR A 139 -10.89 -5.87 -14.76
N ALA A 140 -12.05 -5.34 -15.12
CA ALA A 140 -12.65 -5.50 -16.44
C ALA A 140 -12.10 -4.50 -17.47
N SER A 141 -12.07 -3.22 -17.13
CA SER A 141 -11.64 -2.13 -18.03
C SER A 141 -10.14 -1.85 -17.99
N ARG A 142 -9.45 -2.36 -16.97
CA ARG A 142 -8.04 -2.07 -16.67
C ARG A 142 -7.73 -0.59 -16.45
N VAL A 143 -8.75 0.21 -16.12
CA VAL A 143 -8.57 1.61 -15.70
C VAL A 143 -8.08 1.63 -14.26
N LEU A 144 -6.99 2.37 -14.02
CA LEU A 144 -6.40 2.57 -12.71
C LEU A 144 -6.63 4.01 -12.24
N GLU A 145 -7.24 4.13 -11.08
CA GLU A 145 -7.40 5.38 -10.33
C GLU A 145 -6.32 5.44 -9.23
N PRO A 146 -5.69 6.61 -8.97
CA PRO A 146 -5.77 7.83 -9.77
C PRO A 146 -5.06 7.71 -11.13
N SER A 147 -5.50 8.52 -12.10
CA SER A 147 -4.89 8.60 -13.43
C SER A 147 -3.42 9.02 -13.35
N LEU A 148 -2.63 8.60 -14.34
CA LEU A 148 -1.23 9.00 -14.46
C LEU A 148 -1.14 10.51 -14.63
N VAL A 149 -0.27 11.15 -13.85
CA VAL A 149 0.08 12.56 -14.04
C VAL A 149 1.20 12.62 -15.06
N GLU A 150 0.91 13.17 -16.24
CA GLU A 150 1.89 13.28 -17.31
C GLU A 150 2.96 14.31 -17.00
N ILE A 151 4.20 14.03 -17.41
CA ILE A 151 5.34 14.95 -17.29
C ILE A 151 5.87 15.24 -18.69
N ASP A 152 6.08 16.52 -18.99
CA ASP A 152 6.85 16.91 -20.15
C ASP A 152 8.34 16.60 -19.93
N ARG A 153 8.83 15.57 -20.61
CA ARG A 153 10.20 15.06 -20.48
C ARG A 153 11.29 16.03 -20.96
N ARG A 154 10.93 17.18 -21.53
CA ARG A 154 11.88 18.25 -21.88
C ARG A 154 12.34 19.04 -20.67
N TYR A 155 11.57 19.03 -19.58
CA TYR A 155 11.86 19.78 -18.36
C TYR A 155 12.28 18.85 -17.22
N LEU A 156 13.03 19.41 -16.26
CA LEU A 156 13.29 18.74 -14.99
C LEU A 156 11.98 18.49 -14.26
N LEU A 157 11.95 17.46 -13.43
CA LEU A 157 10.79 17.13 -12.61
C LEU A 157 10.48 18.29 -11.66
N PRO A 158 9.26 18.86 -11.67
CA PRO A 158 8.89 19.93 -10.75
C PRO A 158 9.04 19.51 -9.28
N GLU A 159 9.45 20.44 -8.41
CA GLU A 159 9.62 20.18 -6.98
C GLU A 159 8.32 19.77 -6.28
N ASP A 160 7.19 20.26 -6.78
CA ASP A 160 5.83 19.99 -6.30
C ASP A 160 5.20 18.75 -6.96
N TYR A 161 5.92 18.04 -7.84
CA TYR A 161 5.39 16.86 -8.52
C TYR A 161 4.87 15.81 -7.52
N LEU A 162 3.57 15.51 -7.60
CA LEU A 162 2.81 14.62 -6.71
C LEU A 162 2.90 14.95 -5.21
N GLN A 163 3.21 16.20 -4.82
CA GLN A 163 3.40 16.59 -3.42
C GLN A 163 2.15 16.33 -2.55
N ASP A 164 0.96 16.54 -3.11
CA ASP A 164 -0.32 16.43 -2.41
C ASP A 164 -1.04 15.10 -2.68
N GLN A 165 -0.32 14.10 -3.17
CA GLN A 165 -0.91 12.81 -3.56
C GLN A 165 -0.84 11.74 -2.45
N TRP A 166 0.00 11.96 -1.43
CA TRP A 166 0.03 11.20 -0.18
C TRP A 166 -0.37 12.15 0.96
N ASP A 167 -1.65 12.50 1.00
CA ASP A 167 -2.22 13.56 1.84
C ASP A 167 -3.01 13.02 3.04
N VAL A 168 -3.32 11.72 3.05
CA VAL A 168 -4.02 11.08 4.18
C VAL A 168 -3.02 10.31 5.03
N ASP A 169 -2.93 10.63 6.32
CA ASP A 169 -2.22 9.77 7.28
C ASP A 169 -3.07 8.53 7.57
N ILE A 170 -2.56 7.33 7.28
CA ILE A 170 -3.27 6.07 7.53
C ILE A 170 -3.65 5.89 9.00
N LEU A 171 -2.88 6.45 9.93
CA LEU A 171 -3.12 6.36 11.38
C LEU A 171 -4.12 7.41 11.90
N SER A 172 -4.56 8.34 11.04
CA SER A 172 -5.59 9.32 11.39
C SER A 172 -7.00 8.69 11.41
N PRO A 173 -8.01 9.39 11.98
CA PRO A 173 -9.40 8.97 11.85
C PRO A 173 -9.86 8.82 10.40
N GLN A 174 -9.41 9.71 9.51
CA GLN A 174 -9.72 9.62 8.08
C GLN A 174 -9.09 8.36 7.45
N GLY A 175 -7.82 8.11 7.75
CA GLY A 175 -7.11 6.91 7.29
C GLY A 175 -7.75 5.62 7.79
N PHE A 176 -8.20 5.59 9.05
CA PHE A 176 -8.95 4.47 9.61
C PHE A 176 -10.25 4.20 8.83
N GLN A 177 -11.06 5.23 8.58
CA GLN A 177 -12.34 5.08 7.88
C GLN A 177 -12.12 4.61 6.44
N GLU A 178 -11.09 5.12 5.76
CA GLU A 178 -10.79 4.70 4.40
C GLU A 178 -10.30 3.24 4.33
N MET A 179 -9.45 2.82 5.28
CA MET A 179 -9.10 1.40 5.43
C MET A 179 -10.33 0.54 5.70
N LYS A 180 -11.20 0.97 6.61
CA LYS A 180 -12.42 0.23 6.94
C LYS A 180 -13.33 0.07 5.72
N ARG A 181 -13.49 1.13 4.92
CA ARG A 181 -14.26 1.10 3.66
C ARG A 181 -13.69 0.07 2.67
N ILE A 182 -12.38 0.10 2.43
CA ILE A 182 -11.71 -0.80 1.48
C ILE A 182 -11.83 -2.26 1.93
N ILE A 183 -11.53 -2.53 3.19
CA ILE A 183 -11.51 -3.90 3.73
C ILE A 183 -12.92 -4.49 3.80
N SER A 184 -13.93 -3.67 4.09
CA SER A 184 -15.34 -4.12 4.08
C SER A 184 -15.77 -4.53 2.68
N PHE A 185 -15.44 -3.72 1.67
CA PHE A 185 -15.68 -4.07 0.27
C PHE A 185 -15.04 -5.41 -0.11
N ILE A 186 -13.75 -5.61 0.24
CA ILE A 186 -13.03 -6.84 -0.09
C ILE A 186 -13.70 -8.05 0.57
N ARG A 187 -14.04 -7.93 1.85
CA ARG A 187 -14.67 -9.03 2.61
C ARG A 187 -16.03 -9.41 2.05
N GLU A 188 -16.87 -8.43 1.76
CA GLU A 188 -18.20 -8.65 1.16
C GLU A 188 -18.08 -9.33 -0.21
N ALA A 189 -17.14 -8.88 -1.05
CA ALA A 189 -16.93 -9.41 -2.40
C ALA A 189 -16.21 -10.77 -2.46
N VAL A 190 -15.54 -11.18 -1.38
CA VAL A 190 -14.93 -12.51 -1.27
C VAL A 190 -15.94 -13.56 -0.81
N VAL A 191 -16.87 -13.17 0.08
CA VAL A 191 -17.93 -14.06 0.60
C VAL A 191 -19.08 -14.26 -0.39
N SER A 192 -19.28 -13.32 -1.32
CA SER A 192 -20.21 -13.46 -2.46
C SER A 192 -19.67 -14.38 -3.56
#